data_AF-A0ABD5EN13-F1
#
_entry.id   AF-A0ABD5EN13-F1
#
_cell.length_a   1.000
_cell.length_b   1.000
_cell.length_c   1.000
_cell.angle_alpha   90.00
_cell.angle_beta   90.00
_cell.angle_gamma   90.00
#
_symmetry.space_group_name_H-M   'P 1'
#
loop_
_entity.id
_entity.type
_entity.pdbx_description
1 polymer ?
#
loop_
_entity_poly.entity_id
_entity_poly.type
_entity_poly.pdbx_seq_one_letter_code
_entity_poly.pdbx_strand_id
1 'polypeptide(L)'
;MQHPHPHAHPQPRPPRRRRAALAALTAATALVAAGLTALGGGTAQAATARQVEALDRGVVSVHTGTGNLITWRWLGTDPDSVSFNVYRAGTKVNATPVTGSTNYFHAGAPNSADYTVRAIVNGVEQADSVHAIQFRTGYKDVPISPPAGGTTPDGVAYTYEANDASVGDLDGDGQLEFVLKWQPTNAKDNSQSGYTGNTVVDGVKLDGTRLWRIDLGRNIRSGAHYTQFQVYDYDGDGTAEVAMKTADATVDGTGAVIGSASADYRNSSGYVLSGPEYLTMFNGRTGRAMGTVDYVPARGTVSSWGDSYGNRVDRFLAGTAYLDGARPSLVMARGYYTRTVIAAWDWRGGAFTRRWTFDTNSSTNTGKGYDGQGNHQLAIADVDADGKDEIVYGAMAVDDNGNGLWTTKNGHGDALHVGDLDPSRAGQEVFKVDEDSSKPASYLADARTGQVIWSTPANGDNGRGVAGDIWAGSAGAESWSSADSGVRNPKGTVVASRKPSSTNFLSWWDGDTVRELLDGTHIDKYGTSADTRLLTGSGVHSNNGTKATPSLSADILGDWREEVVWPTTDNTALRIYSTPYETGTRITTLLHDTTYRTAVAWQNTAYNVPPHPSFFIGDGMATAPRPAVYTP
;
A
#
# COMPACT_ATOMS: atom_id res chain seq x y z
N MET A 1 43.20 -11.64 41.32
CA MET A 1 44.55 -11.91 41.86
C MET A 1 45.49 -11.75 40.67
N GLN A 2 46.47 -10.85 40.60
CA GLN A 2 47.44 -10.45 41.63
C GLN A 2 47.79 -8.95 41.51
N HIS A 3 48.01 -8.38 42.70
CA HIS A 3 48.93 -7.31 43.10
C HIS A 3 50.15 -7.04 42.18
N PRO A 4 50.87 -5.88 42.29
CA PRO A 4 51.06 -5.10 43.52
C PRO A 4 51.11 -3.55 43.43
N HIS A 5 50.84 -2.93 44.60
CA HIS A 5 51.26 -1.59 45.06
C HIS A 5 52.83 -1.54 45.20
N PRO A 6 53.54 -0.52 45.79
CA PRO A 6 53.07 0.66 46.55
C PRO A 6 53.97 1.95 46.54
N HIS A 7 53.51 2.96 47.30
CA HIS A 7 54.27 4.03 48.02
C HIS A 7 54.99 5.12 47.19
N ALA A 8 55.10 6.39 47.58
CA ALA A 8 54.57 7.24 48.66
C ALA A 8 54.86 8.72 48.29
N HIS A 9 54.09 9.65 48.89
CA HIS A 9 54.27 11.13 48.91
C HIS A 9 55.65 11.58 49.48
N PRO A 10 56.10 12.88 49.53
CA PRO A 10 55.31 14.14 49.47
C PRO A 10 56.00 15.45 48.93
N GLN A 11 55.23 16.55 48.95
CA GLN A 11 55.59 17.99 49.22
C GLN A 11 55.96 18.99 48.05
N PRO A 12 55.74 20.34 48.27
CA PRO A 12 55.10 21.27 47.31
C PRO A 12 55.91 22.55 46.97
N ARG A 13 55.43 23.36 46.01
CA ARG A 13 55.16 24.84 46.08
C ARG A 13 54.96 25.51 44.68
N PRO A 14 54.35 26.72 44.60
CA PRO A 14 53.57 27.25 43.45
C PRO A 14 54.30 28.45 42.77
N PRO A 15 53.66 29.50 42.18
CA PRO A 15 52.40 29.65 41.40
C PRO A 15 52.66 30.32 40.02
N ARG A 16 51.64 30.46 39.14
CA ARG A 16 51.49 31.67 38.30
C ARG A 16 50.05 31.86 37.77
N ARG A 17 49.56 33.08 38.02
CA ARG A 17 48.29 33.72 37.61
C ARG A 17 48.23 33.84 36.07
N ARG A 18 47.07 33.96 35.38
CA ARG A 18 46.09 35.07 35.37
C ARG A 18 44.85 34.60 34.58
N ARG A 19 43.64 34.67 35.15
CA ARG A 19 42.57 35.68 34.97
C ARG A 19 42.04 35.82 33.52
N ALA A 20 40.80 35.38 33.31
CA ALA A 20 39.90 35.86 32.28
C ALA A 20 38.52 36.09 32.90
N ALA A 21 37.99 37.31 32.78
CA ALA A 21 36.56 37.61 32.88
C ALA A 21 36.26 39.05 32.41
N LEU A 22 35.33 39.13 31.45
CA LEU A 22 34.28 40.13 31.21
C LEU A 22 34.62 41.62 30.94
N ALA A 23 34.11 42.18 29.83
CA ALA A 23 32.83 42.93 29.80
C ALA A 23 32.73 43.93 28.61
N ALA A 24 31.65 43.79 27.84
CA ALA A 24 30.63 44.78 27.44
C ALA A 24 30.94 46.20 26.86
N LEU A 25 30.19 46.49 25.78
CA LEU A 25 29.53 47.75 25.33
C LEU A 25 30.36 48.96 24.84
N THR A 26 30.10 49.41 23.60
CA THR A 26 29.32 50.64 23.26
C THR A 26 29.30 50.94 21.75
N ALA A 27 28.21 51.55 21.30
CA ALA A 27 27.87 51.92 19.92
C ALA A 27 28.03 53.44 19.66
N ALA A 28 28.21 53.84 18.38
CA ALA A 28 27.80 55.13 17.78
C ALA A 28 28.30 55.23 16.31
N THR A 29 27.46 55.01 15.29
CA THR A 29 26.76 55.98 14.40
C THR A 29 27.56 56.59 13.22
N ALA A 30 27.15 56.32 11.96
CA ALA A 30 26.63 57.33 11.00
C ALA A 30 26.29 56.79 9.58
N LEU A 31 24.98 56.89 9.25
CA LEU A 31 24.25 57.21 8.00
C LEU A 31 24.59 56.68 6.57
N VAL A 32 23.58 55.96 6.03
CA VAL A 32 22.77 56.17 4.78
C VAL A 32 23.45 56.16 3.41
N ALA A 33 23.16 55.12 2.60
CA ALA A 33 22.40 55.26 1.33
C ALA A 33 22.15 53.90 0.61
N ALA A 34 20.88 53.71 0.24
CA ALA A 34 20.34 52.98 -0.91
C ALA A 34 20.54 51.45 -1.04
N GLY A 35 19.43 50.73 -0.91
CA GLY A 35 19.28 49.36 -1.42
C GLY A 35 18.00 48.68 -0.91
N LEU A 36 16.83 49.08 -1.41
CA LEU A 36 15.66 48.22 -1.36
C LEU A 36 15.95 46.97 -2.20
N THR A 37 16.19 45.83 -1.56
CA THR A 37 15.98 44.52 -2.18
C THR A 37 14.94 43.79 -1.36
N ALA A 38 13.84 43.45 -2.03
CA ALA A 38 12.78 42.62 -1.52
C ALA A 38 13.35 41.40 -0.80
N LEU A 39 12.91 41.18 0.44
CA LEU A 39 13.00 39.87 1.08
C LEU A 39 12.01 38.98 0.34
N GLY A 40 12.50 38.32 -0.72
CA GLY A 40 11.80 37.18 -1.30
C GLY A 40 11.59 36.14 -0.20
N GLY A 41 10.33 35.76 0.00
CA GLY A 41 9.98 34.60 0.81
C GLY A 41 10.57 33.36 0.17
N GLY A 42 11.71 32.92 0.68
CA GLY A 42 12.23 31.58 0.47
C GLY A 42 12.07 30.81 1.77
N THR A 43 11.02 30.01 1.88
CA THR A 43 11.04 28.85 2.76
C THR A 43 11.59 27.69 1.95
N ALA A 44 12.86 27.37 2.17
CA ALA A 44 13.45 26.13 1.70
C ALA A 44 12.98 24.99 2.61
N GLN A 45 12.44 23.93 2.02
CA GLN A 45 12.65 22.58 2.51
C GLN A 45 13.05 21.77 1.28
N ALA A 46 14.25 21.18 1.32
CA ALA A 46 14.78 20.38 0.23
C ALA A 46 13.80 19.24 -0.08
N ALA A 47 13.51 18.98 -1.35
CA ALA A 47 12.94 17.71 -1.76
C ALA A 47 13.91 16.62 -1.30
N THR A 48 13.65 16.01 -0.15
CA THR A 48 14.34 14.79 0.24
C THR A 48 13.81 13.72 -0.69
N ALA A 49 14.70 13.13 -1.48
CA ALA A 49 14.33 11.97 -2.27
C ALA A 49 13.75 10.90 -1.32
N ARG A 50 12.63 10.27 -1.70
CA ARG A 50 12.03 9.19 -0.92
C ARG A 50 12.75 7.88 -1.19
N GLN A 51 12.91 7.06 -0.15
CA GLN A 51 13.36 5.68 -0.29
C GLN A 51 12.38 4.92 -1.20
N VAL A 52 12.86 4.12 -2.13
CA VAL A 52 12.06 3.15 -2.90
C VAL A 52 12.88 1.86 -3.06
N GLU A 53 12.22 0.79 -3.46
CA GLU A 53 12.86 -0.50 -3.69
C GLU A 53 13.88 -0.44 -4.85
N ALA A 54 14.97 -1.18 -4.72
CA ALA A 54 15.95 -1.37 -5.78
C ALA A 54 15.44 -2.42 -6.79
N LEU A 55 14.44 -2.05 -7.59
CA LEU A 55 13.81 -2.98 -8.52
C LEU A 55 14.69 -3.34 -9.71
N ASP A 56 14.60 -4.60 -10.14
CA ASP A 56 15.14 -5.04 -11.41
C ASP A 56 14.30 -4.50 -12.59
N ARG A 57 14.65 -4.92 -13.81
CA ARG A 57 13.99 -4.44 -15.02
C ARG A 57 12.58 -5.03 -15.21
N GLY A 58 12.18 -6.01 -14.41
CA GLY A 58 10.83 -6.60 -14.38
C GLY A 58 10.39 -7.18 -15.71
N VAL A 59 11.31 -7.64 -16.56
CA VAL A 59 10.98 -7.93 -17.97
C VAL A 59 9.98 -9.08 -18.05
N VAL A 60 8.92 -8.91 -18.84
CA VAL A 60 7.95 -9.98 -19.15
C VAL A 60 7.76 -10.14 -20.65
N SER A 61 7.32 -11.34 -21.05
CA SER A 61 6.99 -11.68 -22.44
C SER A 61 5.63 -12.36 -22.48
N VAL A 62 4.61 -11.62 -22.95
CA VAL A 62 3.22 -12.09 -23.09
C VAL A 62 2.96 -12.54 -24.53
N HIS A 63 2.59 -13.81 -24.71
CA HIS A 63 2.35 -14.37 -26.04
C HIS A 63 0.90 -14.12 -26.48
N THR A 64 0.71 -13.55 -27.67
CA THR A 64 -0.61 -13.18 -28.23
C THR A 64 -1.03 -14.04 -29.44
N GLY A 65 -0.38 -15.19 -29.65
CA GLY A 65 -0.62 -16.08 -30.80
C GLY A 65 0.06 -15.62 -32.09
N THR A 66 0.21 -14.30 -32.31
CA THR A 66 0.88 -13.72 -33.49
C THR A 66 2.31 -13.24 -33.19
N GLY A 67 2.73 -13.25 -31.93
CA GLY A 67 4.05 -12.80 -31.49
C GLY A 67 4.13 -12.74 -29.98
N ASN A 68 5.13 -12.02 -29.48
CA ASN A 68 5.26 -11.75 -28.05
C ASN A 68 5.31 -10.24 -27.82
N LEU A 69 4.54 -9.76 -26.85
CA LEU A 69 4.69 -8.42 -26.31
C LEU A 69 5.69 -8.49 -25.16
N ILE A 70 6.80 -7.77 -25.30
CA ILE A 70 7.83 -7.64 -24.27
C ILE A 70 7.62 -6.30 -23.58
N THR A 71 7.46 -6.29 -22.27
CA THR A 71 7.34 -5.05 -21.48
C THR A 71 8.36 -5.05 -20.34
N TRP A 72 8.76 -3.86 -19.87
CA TRP A 72 9.76 -3.70 -18.82
C TRP A 72 9.63 -2.37 -18.09
N ARG A 73 10.25 -2.28 -16.91
CA ARG A 73 10.14 -1.09 -16.06
C ARG A 73 11.01 0.03 -16.60
N TRP A 74 10.44 1.22 -16.68
CA TRP A 74 11.23 2.45 -16.62
C TRP A 74 11.41 2.82 -15.14
N LEU A 75 12.64 2.72 -14.63
CA LEU A 75 12.90 2.91 -13.21
C LEU A 75 12.97 4.40 -12.88
N GLY A 76 12.59 4.76 -11.66
CA GLY A 76 12.75 6.13 -11.15
C GLY A 76 14.22 6.56 -11.07
N THR A 77 15.15 5.61 -10.96
CA THR A 77 16.60 5.83 -10.94
C THR A 77 17.24 5.92 -12.32
N ASP A 78 16.52 5.56 -13.40
CA ASP A 78 17.02 5.79 -14.75
C ASP A 78 17.03 7.29 -15.08
N PRO A 79 17.97 7.77 -15.90
CA PRO A 79 17.88 9.11 -16.47
C PRO A 79 16.68 9.22 -17.42
N ASP A 80 16.11 10.42 -17.52
CA ASP A 80 14.92 10.65 -18.35
C ASP A 80 15.14 10.32 -19.83
N SER A 81 16.38 10.50 -20.30
CA SER A 81 16.78 10.20 -21.67
C SER A 81 17.13 8.73 -21.94
N VAL A 82 16.93 7.81 -20.97
CA VAL A 82 17.23 6.40 -21.18
C VAL A 82 16.39 5.84 -22.34
N SER A 83 17.03 5.02 -23.16
CA SER A 83 16.39 4.26 -24.24
C SER A 83 16.76 2.79 -24.12
N PHE A 84 16.11 1.90 -24.89
CA PHE A 84 16.26 0.47 -24.68
C PHE A 84 16.45 -0.30 -25.99
N ASN A 85 17.30 -1.33 -25.94
CA ASN A 85 17.34 -2.37 -26.95
C ASN A 85 16.78 -3.68 -26.39
N VAL A 86 16.07 -4.42 -27.24
CA VAL A 86 15.46 -5.71 -26.91
C VAL A 86 16.25 -6.80 -27.63
N TYR A 87 16.58 -7.86 -26.91
CA TYR A 87 17.36 -8.98 -27.40
C TYR A 87 16.54 -10.25 -27.30
N ARG A 88 16.55 -11.08 -28.34
CA ARG A 88 16.06 -12.46 -28.32
C ARG A 88 17.23 -13.41 -28.38
N ALA A 89 17.44 -14.21 -27.36
CA ALA A 89 18.57 -15.15 -27.26
C ALA A 89 19.91 -14.50 -27.67
N GLY A 90 20.18 -13.28 -27.15
CA GLY A 90 21.40 -12.51 -27.43
C GLY A 90 21.45 -11.79 -28.78
N THR A 91 20.43 -11.90 -29.63
CA THR A 91 20.33 -11.14 -30.90
C THR A 91 19.39 -9.95 -30.74
N LYS A 92 19.87 -8.73 -31.03
CA LYS A 92 19.03 -7.52 -31.00
C LYS A 92 17.89 -7.62 -32.03
N VAL A 93 16.66 -7.31 -31.63
CA VAL A 93 15.47 -7.43 -32.50
C VAL A 93 14.90 -6.08 -32.97
N ASN A 94 15.12 -5.00 -32.22
CA ASN A 94 14.72 -3.65 -32.62
C ASN A 94 15.81 -2.96 -33.48
N ALA A 95 15.40 -2.30 -34.57
CA ALA A 95 16.31 -1.60 -35.47
C ALA A 95 16.89 -0.32 -34.84
N THR A 96 16.05 0.43 -34.12
CA THR A 96 16.40 1.66 -33.39
C THR A 96 16.04 1.50 -31.91
N PRO A 97 16.81 2.10 -30.98
CA PRO A 97 16.46 2.11 -29.56
C PRO A 97 15.02 2.56 -29.31
N VAL A 98 14.32 1.88 -28.41
CA VAL A 98 12.96 2.22 -27.98
C VAL A 98 13.06 3.40 -27.01
N THR A 99 12.35 4.50 -27.31
CA THR A 99 12.38 5.74 -26.52
C THR A 99 11.00 6.19 -26.04
N GLY A 100 9.94 5.90 -26.80
CA GLY A 100 8.59 6.40 -26.55
C GLY A 100 7.72 5.52 -25.64
N SER A 101 8.18 4.32 -25.30
CA SER A 101 7.49 3.35 -24.46
C SER A 101 8.52 2.47 -23.74
N THR A 102 8.04 1.57 -22.88
CA THR A 102 8.83 0.44 -22.36
C THR A 102 8.19 -0.88 -22.72
N ASN A 103 7.75 -0.98 -23.98
CA ASN A 103 7.27 -2.20 -24.60
C ASN A 103 7.84 -2.39 -26.01
N TYR A 104 7.75 -3.61 -26.52
CA TYR A 104 8.11 -3.96 -27.88
C TYR A 104 7.37 -5.23 -28.32
N PHE A 105 6.61 -5.16 -29.41
CA PHE A 105 5.97 -6.35 -29.98
C PHE A 105 6.86 -7.04 -31.02
N HIS A 106 7.28 -8.27 -30.72
CA HIS A 106 8.07 -9.10 -31.62
C HIS A 106 7.17 -10.06 -32.40
N ALA A 107 6.71 -9.61 -33.57
CA ALA A 107 5.84 -10.37 -34.45
C ALA A 107 6.48 -11.67 -34.95
N GLY A 108 5.68 -12.74 -35.01
CA GLY A 108 6.07 -14.06 -35.52
C GLY A 108 7.01 -14.86 -34.62
N ALA A 109 7.47 -14.31 -33.50
CA ALA A 109 8.32 -15.04 -32.57
C ALA A 109 7.52 -16.13 -31.81
N PRO A 110 8.11 -17.31 -31.59
CA PRO A 110 7.43 -18.39 -30.87
C PRO A 110 7.21 -18.02 -29.39
N ASN A 111 6.23 -18.65 -28.74
CA ASN A 111 5.98 -18.48 -27.30
C ASN A 111 7.12 -18.97 -26.38
N SER A 112 8.16 -19.57 -26.96
CA SER A 112 9.38 -20.00 -26.28
C SER A 112 10.55 -19.05 -26.47
N ALA A 113 10.35 -17.93 -27.18
CA ALA A 113 11.38 -16.93 -27.33
C ALA A 113 11.77 -16.33 -25.97
N ASP A 114 13.06 -16.39 -25.69
CA ASP A 114 13.67 -15.84 -24.50
C ASP A 114 14.20 -14.43 -24.78
N TYR A 115 13.95 -13.49 -23.86
CA TYR A 115 14.25 -12.08 -24.06
C TYR A 115 15.02 -11.46 -22.89
N THR A 116 15.90 -10.53 -23.22
CA THR A 116 16.51 -9.56 -22.29
C THR A 116 16.37 -8.16 -22.86
N VAL A 117 16.51 -7.16 -22.00
CA VAL A 117 16.50 -5.74 -22.36
C VAL A 117 17.82 -5.11 -21.90
N ARG A 118 18.38 -4.22 -22.72
CA ARG A 118 19.55 -3.41 -22.37
C ARG A 118 19.17 -1.95 -22.38
N ALA A 119 19.38 -1.28 -21.25
CA ALA A 119 19.27 0.18 -21.18
C ALA A 119 20.43 0.82 -21.95
N ILE A 120 20.19 1.99 -22.53
CA ILE A 120 21.21 2.85 -23.12
C ILE A 120 21.18 4.16 -22.36
N VAL A 121 22.23 4.38 -21.58
CA VAL A 121 22.39 5.54 -20.72
C VAL A 121 23.51 6.39 -21.28
N ASN A 122 23.22 7.66 -21.59
CA ASN A 122 24.19 8.61 -22.17
C ASN A 122 24.93 8.05 -23.41
N GLY A 123 24.20 7.32 -24.26
CA GLY A 123 24.74 6.70 -25.47
C GLY A 123 25.53 5.39 -25.25
N VAL A 124 25.65 4.92 -24.01
CA VAL A 124 26.33 3.68 -23.67
C VAL A 124 25.31 2.60 -23.33
N GLU A 125 25.33 1.50 -24.09
CA GLU A 125 24.52 0.32 -23.81
C GLU A 125 25.03 -0.38 -22.54
N GLN A 126 24.11 -0.69 -21.64
CA GLN A 126 24.35 -1.36 -20.37
C GLN A 126 24.31 -2.89 -20.52
N ALA A 127 24.56 -3.61 -19.42
CA ALA A 127 24.46 -5.06 -19.38
C ALA A 127 23.03 -5.56 -19.65
N ASP A 128 22.91 -6.86 -19.94
CA ASP A 128 21.63 -7.54 -20.03
C ASP A 128 20.84 -7.41 -18.72
N SER A 129 19.54 -7.19 -18.83
CA SER A 129 18.59 -7.43 -17.74
C SER A 129 18.55 -8.91 -17.37
N VAL A 130 17.81 -9.22 -16.30
CA VAL A 130 17.26 -10.57 -16.10
C VAL A 130 16.46 -11.03 -17.32
N HIS A 131 16.34 -12.35 -17.47
CA HIS A 131 15.52 -12.96 -18.51
C HIS A 131 14.03 -12.68 -18.30
N ALA A 132 13.31 -12.46 -19.39
CA ALA A 132 11.89 -12.16 -19.36
C ALA A 132 11.07 -13.33 -18.78
N ILE A 133 10.20 -13.02 -17.81
CA ILE A 133 9.21 -13.98 -17.30
C ILE A 133 8.20 -14.27 -18.43
N GLN A 134 7.96 -15.56 -18.67
CA GLN A 134 7.22 -16.02 -19.84
C GLN A 134 5.74 -16.27 -19.52
N PHE A 135 4.86 -15.47 -20.12
CA PHE A 135 3.39 -15.57 -20.02
C PHE A 135 2.85 -16.30 -21.25
N ARG A 136 3.27 -17.55 -21.41
CA ARG A 136 3.07 -18.35 -22.65
C ARG A 136 1.61 -18.60 -23.00
N THR A 137 0.78 -18.75 -21.97
CA THR A 137 -0.67 -18.97 -22.06
C THR A 137 -1.46 -17.72 -21.70
N GLY A 138 -0.83 -16.54 -21.74
CA GLY A 138 -1.40 -15.26 -21.30
C GLY A 138 -1.34 -15.03 -19.77
N TYR A 139 -0.74 -15.96 -19.02
CA TYR A 139 -0.57 -15.86 -17.57
C TYR A 139 0.67 -16.64 -17.12
N LYS A 140 1.09 -16.40 -15.87
CA LYS A 140 2.11 -17.18 -15.14
C LYS A 140 1.51 -17.70 -13.84
N ASP A 141 1.57 -19.02 -13.65
CA ASP A 141 1.20 -19.65 -12.37
C ASP A 141 2.42 -19.72 -11.45
N VAL A 142 2.30 -19.18 -10.24
CA VAL A 142 3.25 -19.31 -9.13
C VAL A 142 2.72 -20.43 -8.22
N PRO A 143 3.37 -21.60 -8.18
CA PRO A 143 2.93 -22.69 -7.32
C PRO A 143 2.86 -22.27 -5.85
N ILE A 144 1.74 -22.59 -5.20
CA ILE A 144 1.54 -22.44 -3.75
C ILE A 144 1.01 -23.76 -3.19
N SER A 145 1.02 -23.91 -1.87
CA SER A 145 0.51 -25.12 -1.23
C SER A 145 -0.33 -24.76 0.00
N PRO A 146 -1.64 -25.09 0.00
CA PRO A 146 -2.50 -24.82 1.13
C PRO A 146 -1.93 -25.44 2.42
N PRO A 147 -2.05 -24.75 3.57
CA PRO A 147 -1.87 -25.39 4.86
C PRO A 147 -2.86 -26.55 5.04
N ALA A 148 -2.49 -27.51 5.89
CA ALA A 148 -3.40 -28.57 6.26
C ALA A 148 -4.64 -27.96 6.97
N GLY A 149 -5.83 -28.41 6.56
CA GLY A 149 -7.07 -28.07 7.27
C GLY A 149 -7.09 -28.60 8.70
N GLY A 150 -8.14 -28.28 9.45
CA GLY A 150 -8.27 -28.68 10.84
C GLY A 150 -9.69 -28.68 11.34
N THR A 151 -9.84 -28.88 12.65
CA THR A 151 -11.13 -28.86 13.34
C THR A 151 -11.02 -27.93 14.54
N THR A 152 -11.95 -26.99 14.68
CA THR A 152 -12.02 -26.08 15.82
C THR A 152 -12.53 -26.79 17.09
N PRO A 153 -12.37 -26.18 18.29
CA PRO A 153 -12.79 -26.81 19.56
C PRO A 153 -14.27 -27.19 19.65
N ASP A 154 -15.14 -26.53 18.87
CA ASP A 154 -16.56 -26.83 18.73
C ASP A 154 -16.88 -27.91 17.69
N GLY A 155 -15.86 -28.58 17.13
CA GLY A 155 -16.02 -29.69 16.19
C GLY A 155 -16.22 -29.27 14.73
N VAL A 156 -16.10 -27.97 14.40
CA VAL A 156 -16.26 -27.49 13.02
C VAL A 156 -14.97 -27.71 12.22
N ALA A 157 -15.06 -28.53 11.18
CA ALA A 157 -13.95 -28.72 10.24
C ALA A 157 -13.78 -27.49 9.33
N TYR A 158 -12.54 -27.22 8.93
CA TYR A 158 -12.19 -26.15 8.00
C TYR A 158 -11.02 -26.56 7.10
N THR A 159 -10.97 -25.93 5.92
CA THR A 159 -9.86 -25.96 4.96
C THR A 159 -9.34 -24.54 4.77
N TYR A 160 -8.37 -24.33 3.86
CA TYR A 160 -7.80 -23.03 3.58
C TYR A 160 -8.03 -22.58 2.14
N GLU A 161 -8.24 -21.29 1.98
CA GLU A 161 -8.28 -20.57 0.72
C GLU A 161 -7.13 -19.56 0.69
N ALA A 162 -6.40 -19.51 -0.42
CA ALA A 162 -5.49 -18.42 -0.71
C ALA A 162 -6.33 -17.14 -0.85
N ASN A 163 -5.86 -16.05 -0.25
CA ASN A 163 -6.69 -14.87 -0.05
C ASN A 163 -5.89 -13.60 -0.39
N ASP A 164 -5.96 -12.55 0.42
CA ASP A 164 -5.23 -11.31 0.17
C ASP A 164 -3.71 -11.54 0.13
N ALA A 165 -3.04 -10.82 -0.76
CA ALA A 165 -1.60 -10.80 -0.87
C ALA A 165 -1.05 -9.37 -0.80
N SER A 166 0.24 -9.26 -0.52
CA SER A 166 1.04 -8.06 -0.75
C SER A 166 2.38 -8.48 -1.36
N VAL A 167 3.23 -7.51 -1.67
CA VAL A 167 4.52 -7.74 -2.32
C VAL A 167 5.63 -6.91 -1.70
N GLY A 168 6.85 -7.42 -1.79
CA GLY A 168 8.09 -6.75 -1.45
C GLY A 168 9.27 -7.60 -1.90
N ASP A 169 10.42 -6.97 -2.13
CA ASP A 169 11.68 -7.69 -2.38
C ASP A 169 12.21 -8.23 -1.05
N LEU A 170 11.91 -9.50 -0.75
CA LEU A 170 12.16 -10.09 0.56
C LEU A 170 13.60 -10.57 0.73
N ASP A 171 14.41 -10.63 -0.33
CA ASP A 171 15.79 -11.07 -0.26
C ASP A 171 16.84 -10.23 -0.99
N GLY A 172 16.43 -9.07 -1.50
CA GLY A 172 17.29 -7.99 -2.01
C GLY A 172 17.80 -8.25 -3.43
N ASP A 173 17.10 -9.05 -4.22
CA ASP A 173 17.52 -9.41 -5.58
C ASP A 173 16.87 -8.54 -6.68
N GLY A 174 16.00 -7.60 -6.29
CA GLY A 174 15.28 -6.68 -7.15
C GLY A 174 13.99 -7.26 -7.75
N GLN A 175 13.69 -8.54 -7.53
CA GLN A 175 12.38 -9.13 -7.84
C GLN A 175 11.48 -9.08 -6.61
N LEU A 176 10.17 -8.97 -6.85
CA LEU A 176 9.19 -8.98 -5.78
C LEU A 176 8.75 -10.41 -5.47
N GLU A 177 8.70 -10.74 -4.18
CA GLU A 177 8.02 -11.91 -3.66
C GLU A 177 6.57 -11.59 -3.28
N PHE A 178 5.72 -12.62 -3.27
CA PHE A 178 4.41 -12.54 -2.65
C PHE A 178 4.50 -12.84 -1.16
N VAL A 179 3.80 -12.02 -0.37
CA VAL A 179 3.38 -12.37 0.98
C VAL A 179 1.89 -12.70 0.93
N LEU A 180 1.55 -13.98 1.08
CA LEU A 180 0.21 -14.51 0.87
C LEU A 180 -0.46 -14.84 2.21
N LYS A 181 -1.65 -14.29 2.45
CA LYS A 181 -2.54 -14.70 3.53
C LYS A 181 -3.37 -15.91 3.10
N TRP A 182 -3.37 -16.94 3.94
CA TRP A 182 -4.29 -18.07 3.88
C TRP A 182 -5.43 -17.85 4.86
N GLN A 183 -6.65 -17.85 4.34
CA GLN A 183 -7.86 -17.70 5.13
C GLN A 183 -8.52 -19.08 5.36
N PRO A 184 -8.83 -19.46 6.61
CA PRO A 184 -9.61 -20.67 6.84
C PRO A 184 -11.06 -20.48 6.39
N THR A 185 -11.70 -21.52 5.86
CA THR A 185 -13.09 -21.45 5.33
C THR A 185 -14.15 -21.15 6.37
N ASN A 186 -13.79 -21.18 7.66
CA ASN A 186 -14.63 -20.78 8.77
C ASN A 186 -14.25 -19.41 9.38
N ALA A 187 -13.51 -18.56 8.66
CA ALA A 187 -13.27 -17.16 9.05
C ALA A 187 -14.58 -16.40 9.31
N LYS A 188 -14.51 -15.31 10.07
CA LYS A 188 -15.69 -14.59 10.58
C LYS A 188 -15.59 -13.09 10.35
N ASP A 189 -16.72 -12.47 10.04
CA ASP A 189 -16.88 -11.04 10.34
C ASP A 189 -16.94 -10.82 11.86
N ASN A 190 -16.60 -9.63 12.32
CA ASN A 190 -16.62 -9.23 13.72
C ASN A 190 -18.00 -9.31 14.37
N SER A 191 -19.08 -9.21 13.61
CA SER A 191 -20.45 -9.39 14.11
C SER A 191 -20.80 -10.84 14.41
N GLN A 192 -20.03 -11.80 13.90
CA GLN A 192 -20.36 -13.22 13.94
C GLN A 192 -19.57 -13.94 15.02
N SER A 193 -20.25 -14.68 15.89
CA SER A 193 -19.61 -15.63 16.80
C SER A 193 -19.14 -16.90 16.08
N GLY A 194 -18.26 -17.65 16.72
CA GLY A 194 -17.75 -18.95 16.28
C GLY A 194 -16.23 -18.98 16.32
N TYR A 195 -15.66 -20.16 16.58
CA TYR A 195 -14.22 -20.36 16.44
C TYR A 195 -13.80 -20.24 14.98
N THR A 196 -12.53 -19.90 14.76
CA THR A 196 -11.90 -19.90 13.43
C THR A 196 -10.67 -20.79 13.46
N GLY A 197 -10.31 -21.36 12.30
CA GLY A 197 -8.94 -21.82 12.08
C GLY A 197 -7.93 -20.66 12.24
N ASN A 198 -6.65 -20.99 12.28
CA ASN A 198 -5.61 -19.98 12.38
C ASN A 198 -5.51 -19.20 11.05
N THR A 199 -5.06 -17.96 11.11
CA THR A 199 -4.57 -17.26 9.91
C THR A 199 -3.11 -17.65 9.70
N VAL A 200 -2.75 -17.99 8.46
CA VAL A 200 -1.38 -18.36 8.08
C VAL A 200 -0.89 -17.40 7.00
N VAL A 201 0.38 -17.02 7.04
CA VAL A 201 1.01 -16.12 6.06
C VAL A 201 2.27 -16.78 5.50
N ASP A 202 2.40 -16.82 4.18
CA ASP A 202 3.58 -17.36 3.48
C ASP A 202 4.37 -16.26 2.77
N GLY A 203 5.69 -16.39 2.73
CA GLY A 203 6.55 -15.68 1.76
C GLY A 203 6.89 -16.62 0.59
N VAL A 204 6.66 -16.19 -0.65
CA VAL A 204 6.76 -17.04 -1.86
C VAL A 204 7.41 -16.29 -3.02
N LYS A 205 8.46 -16.86 -3.61
CA LYS A 205 9.09 -16.36 -4.85
C LYS A 205 8.22 -16.64 -6.09
N LEU A 206 8.46 -15.90 -7.17
CA LEU A 206 7.74 -16.04 -8.45
C LEU A 206 7.90 -17.43 -9.11
N ASP A 207 8.92 -18.20 -8.73
CA ASP A 207 9.11 -19.59 -9.16
C ASP A 207 8.31 -20.62 -8.34
N GLY A 208 7.65 -20.20 -7.25
CA GLY A 208 6.90 -21.04 -6.32
C GLY A 208 7.69 -21.51 -5.11
N THR A 209 8.95 -21.09 -4.95
CA THR A 209 9.73 -21.39 -3.75
C THR A 209 9.11 -20.68 -2.55
N ARG A 210 8.53 -21.45 -1.62
CA ARG A 210 8.09 -20.93 -0.32
C ARG A 210 9.30 -20.69 0.57
N LEU A 211 9.57 -19.43 0.90
CA LEU A 211 10.65 -19.01 1.78
C LEU A 211 10.37 -19.39 3.24
N TRP A 212 9.14 -19.14 3.69
CA TRP A 212 8.71 -19.39 5.07
C TRP A 212 7.18 -19.44 5.19
N ARG A 213 6.72 -19.84 6.38
CA ARG A 213 5.32 -19.83 6.79
C ARG A 213 5.21 -19.35 8.24
N ILE A 214 4.42 -18.31 8.48
CA ILE A 214 4.05 -17.82 9.81
C ILE A 214 2.63 -18.32 10.11
N ASP A 215 2.44 -18.98 11.25
CA ASP A 215 1.13 -19.35 11.78
C ASP A 215 0.77 -18.39 12.92
N LEU A 216 -0.23 -17.53 12.73
CA LEU A 216 -0.59 -16.53 13.74
C LEU A 216 -1.19 -17.15 15.01
N GLY A 217 -1.54 -18.43 14.95
CA GLY A 217 -1.97 -19.19 16.11
C GLY A 217 -3.39 -18.86 16.55
N ARG A 218 -3.83 -19.59 17.57
CA ARG A 218 -5.23 -19.58 18.04
C ARG A 218 -5.70 -18.24 18.63
N ASN A 219 -4.77 -17.37 19.04
CA ASN A 219 -5.07 -16.11 19.70
C ASN A 219 -5.18 -14.92 18.72
N ILE A 220 -5.08 -15.18 17.41
CA ILE A 220 -5.47 -14.26 16.36
C ILE A 220 -6.66 -14.86 15.62
N ARG A 221 -7.81 -14.17 15.69
CA ARG A 221 -9.04 -14.61 15.02
C ARG A 221 -8.95 -14.33 13.52
N SER A 222 -9.52 -15.22 12.70
CA SER A 222 -9.43 -15.11 11.24
C SER A 222 -10.65 -14.39 10.64
N GLY A 223 -10.38 -13.43 9.75
CA GLY A 223 -11.39 -12.66 9.03
C GLY A 223 -10.81 -11.34 8.49
N ALA A 224 -11.56 -10.66 7.64
CA ALA A 224 -11.10 -9.45 6.94
C ALA A 224 -10.58 -8.36 7.89
N HIS A 225 -11.23 -8.16 9.04
CA HIS A 225 -10.95 -7.01 9.92
C HIS A 225 -9.90 -7.28 11.00
N TYR A 226 -9.27 -8.47 11.04
CA TYR A 226 -8.30 -8.85 12.07
C TYR A 226 -6.85 -8.61 11.64
N THR A 227 -6.28 -9.50 10.84
CA THR A 227 -4.88 -9.43 10.42
C THR A 227 -4.74 -8.48 9.24
N GLN A 228 -4.13 -7.33 9.51
CA GLN A 228 -3.68 -6.37 8.50
C GLN A 228 -2.16 -6.45 8.48
N PHE A 229 -1.59 -7.03 7.41
CA PHE A 229 -0.15 -7.22 7.30
C PHE A 229 0.45 -6.19 6.35
N GLN A 230 1.61 -5.65 6.69
CA GLN A 230 2.31 -4.67 5.87
C GLN A 230 3.65 -5.23 5.42
N VAL A 231 3.97 -5.05 4.14
CA VAL A 231 5.19 -5.59 3.51
C VAL A 231 5.95 -4.44 2.89
N TYR A 232 7.10 -4.13 3.47
CA TYR A 232 7.87 -2.95 3.12
C TYR A 232 9.28 -3.02 3.71
N ASP A 233 10.26 -2.44 3.03
CA ASP A 233 11.61 -2.21 3.58
C ASP A 233 11.55 -1.01 4.54
N TYR A 234 11.33 -1.27 5.83
CA TYR A 234 11.19 -0.23 6.81
C TYR A 234 12.56 0.34 7.21
N ASP A 235 13.57 -0.50 7.44
CA ASP A 235 14.86 -0.03 7.95
C ASP A 235 15.88 0.39 6.88
N GLY A 236 15.49 0.34 5.62
CA GLY A 236 16.25 0.83 4.47
C GLY A 236 17.50 0.01 4.20
N ASP A 237 17.43 -1.31 4.37
CA ASP A 237 18.54 -2.22 4.09
C ASP A 237 18.48 -2.87 2.71
N GLY A 238 17.45 -2.54 1.92
CA GLY A 238 17.21 -3.08 0.58
C GLY A 238 16.40 -4.37 0.57
N THR A 239 15.96 -4.87 1.74
CA THR A 239 15.07 -6.02 1.86
C THR A 239 13.80 -5.66 2.61
N ALA A 240 12.65 -6.11 2.11
CA ALA A 240 11.37 -5.83 2.74
C ALA A 240 11.18 -6.69 4.00
N GLU A 241 10.64 -6.09 5.06
CA GLU A 241 10.10 -6.80 6.21
C GLU A 241 8.60 -7.08 6.06
N VAL A 242 8.08 -7.88 6.99
CA VAL A 242 6.64 -8.05 7.19
C VAL A 242 6.25 -7.66 8.62
N ALA A 243 5.31 -6.72 8.77
CA ALA A 243 4.80 -6.29 10.06
C ALA A 243 3.32 -6.65 10.22
N MET A 244 2.93 -7.23 11.36
CA MET A 244 1.52 -7.46 11.67
C MET A 244 1.26 -7.65 13.17
N LYS A 245 -0.02 -7.56 13.55
CA LYS A 245 -0.50 -7.93 14.88
C LYS A 245 -0.30 -9.42 15.12
N THR A 246 0.25 -9.76 16.27
CA THR A 246 0.54 -11.14 16.71
C THR A 246 0.05 -11.33 18.15
N ALA A 247 0.11 -12.56 18.64
CA ALA A 247 -0.30 -12.89 19.99
C ALA A 247 0.57 -14.03 20.55
N ASP A 248 0.31 -14.39 21.81
CA ASP A 248 0.83 -15.64 22.35
C ASP A 248 0.43 -16.81 21.44
N ALA A 249 1.35 -17.75 21.23
CA ALA A 249 1.20 -18.92 20.36
C ALA A 249 1.23 -18.63 18.85
N THR A 250 1.59 -17.41 18.41
CA THR A 250 2.06 -17.19 17.04
C THR A 250 3.39 -17.93 16.84
N VAL A 251 3.56 -18.61 15.71
CA VAL A 251 4.77 -19.33 15.31
C VAL A 251 5.38 -18.63 14.10
N ASP A 252 6.63 -18.19 14.24
CA ASP A 252 7.34 -17.50 13.17
C ASP A 252 7.84 -18.46 12.07
N GLY A 253 8.42 -17.91 11.00
CA GLY A 253 8.94 -18.67 9.85
C GLY A 253 10.06 -19.67 10.17
N THR A 254 10.68 -19.57 11.35
CA THR A 254 11.71 -20.49 11.84
C THR A 254 11.16 -21.55 12.80
N GLY A 255 9.87 -21.50 13.14
CA GLY A 255 9.22 -22.36 14.10
C GLY A 255 9.29 -21.86 15.55
N ALA A 256 9.80 -20.66 15.78
CA ALA A 256 9.86 -20.08 17.12
C ALA A 256 8.50 -19.51 17.53
N VAL A 257 8.08 -19.78 18.77
CA VAL A 257 6.82 -19.28 19.31
C VAL A 257 7.01 -17.90 19.93
N ILE A 258 6.15 -16.95 19.57
CA ILE A 258 6.04 -15.65 20.21
C ILE A 258 5.19 -15.81 21.48
N GLY A 259 5.76 -15.37 22.60
CA GLY A 259 5.10 -15.41 23.90
C GLY A 259 4.81 -16.83 24.40
N SER A 260 3.62 -17.05 24.95
CA SER A 260 3.25 -18.34 25.59
C SER A 260 2.63 -19.33 24.60
N ALA A 261 3.33 -20.43 24.31
CA ALA A 261 2.83 -21.49 23.41
C ALA A 261 1.54 -22.18 23.89
N SER A 262 1.27 -22.17 25.20
CA SER A 262 0.12 -22.84 25.79
C SER A 262 -1.07 -21.90 26.07
N ALA A 263 -0.91 -20.59 25.89
CA ALA A 263 -1.99 -19.65 26.16
C ALA A 263 -3.14 -19.81 25.16
N ASP A 264 -4.36 -19.77 25.70
CA ASP A 264 -5.60 -19.80 24.91
C ASP A 264 -6.57 -18.77 25.49
N TYR A 265 -6.73 -17.67 24.77
CA TYR A 265 -7.56 -16.53 25.15
C TYR A 265 -8.88 -16.50 24.39
N ARG A 266 -9.20 -17.56 23.64
CA ARG A 266 -10.48 -17.70 22.94
C ARG A 266 -11.59 -17.92 23.97
N ASN A 267 -12.62 -17.11 23.92
CA ASN A 267 -13.82 -17.34 24.71
C ASN A 267 -14.72 -18.41 24.07
N SER A 268 -15.80 -18.80 24.74
CA SER A 268 -16.75 -19.82 24.26
C SER A 268 -17.44 -19.45 22.93
N SER A 269 -17.42 -18.18 22.55
CA SER A 269 -17.95 -17.67 21.28
C SER A 269 -16.86 -17.49 20.21
N GLY A 270 -15.62 -17.95 20.47
CA GLY A 270 -14.50 -17.92 19.53
C GLY A 270 -13.82 -16.56 19.34
N TYR A 271 -14.14 -15.56 20.17
CA TYR A 271 -13.46 -14.26 20.16
C TYR A 271 -12.22 -14.25 21.07
N VAL A 272 -11.25 -13.38 20.79
CA VAL A 272 -10.03 -13.19 21.60
C VAL A 272 -10.02 -11.80 22.24
N LEU A 273 -10.80 -11.65 23.31
CA LEU A 273 -11.08 -10.36 23.95
C LEU A 273 -10.27 -10.13 25.24
N SER A 274 -9.26 -10.96 25.49
CA SER A 274 -8.38 -10.90 26.65
C SER A 274 -6.98 -11.36 26.26
N GLY A 275 -6.05 -11.31 27.22
CA GLY A 275 -4.65 -11.67 26.99
C GLY A 275 -3.83 -10.58 26.31
N PRO A 276 -2.50 -10.75 26.27
CA PRO A 276 -1.60 -9.85 25.57
C PRO A 276 -1.89 -9.76 24.07
N GLU A 277 -1.56 -8.63 23.48
CA GLU A 277 -1.57 -8.41 22.03
C GLU A 277 -0.24 -7.79 21.66
N TYR A 278 0.36 -8.25 20.57
CA TYR A 278 1.69 -7.84 20.17
C TYR A 278 1.69 -7.24 18.77
N LEU A 279 2.65 -6.38 18.49
CA LEU A 279 3.08 -6.00 17.15
C LEU A 279 4.47 -6.62 16.93
N THR A 280 4.63 -7.36 15.84
CA THR A 280 5.90 -8.02 15.52
C THR A 280 6.38 -7.60 14.14
N MET A 281 7.68 -7.30 14.04
CA MET A 281 8.40 -7.17 12.78
C MET A 281 9.05 -8.52 12.46
N PHE A 282 8.80 -9.02 11.26
CA PHE A 282 9.36 -10.27 10.74
C PHE A 282 10.35 -9.98 9.63
N ASN A 283 11.46 -10.71 9.63
CA ASN A 283 12.44 -10.66 8.55
C ASN A 283 11.81 -11.20 7.25
N GLY A 284 11.87 -10.45 6.16
CA GLY A 284 11.24 -10.85 4.89
C GLY A 284 11.78 -12.14 4.31
N ARG A 285 13.08 -12.40 4.43
CA ARG A 285 13.69 -13.60 3.84
C ARG A 285 13.33 -14.89 4.57
N THR A 286 13.19 -14.82 5.89
CA THR A 286 13.11 -16.01 6.77
C THR A 286 11.80 -16.14 7.53
N GLY A 287 10.98 -15.09 7.57
CA GLY A 287 9.79 -15.01 8.41
C GLY A 287 10.11 -15.02 9.91
N ARG A 288 11.39 -14.86 10.31
CA ARG A 288 11.82 -14.86 11.71
C ARG A 288 11.34 -13.59 12.41
N ALA A 289 10.80 -13.70 13.61
CA ALA A 289 10.50 -12.54 14.45
C ALA A 289 11.79 -11.80 14.82
N MET A 290 11.90 -10.52 14.43
CA MET A 290 13.07 -9.67 14.70
C MET A 290 12.89 -8.82 15.95
N GLY A 291 11.69 -8.27 16.13
CA GLY A 291 11.32 -7.49 17.29
C GLY A 291 9.83 -7.57 17.54
N THR A 292 9.45 -7.61 18.82
CA THR A 292 8.06 -7.68 19.26
C THR A 292 7.86 -6.65 20.38
N VAL A 293 6.79 -5.87 20.27
CA VAL A 293 6.34 -4.91 21.28
C VAL A 293 4.86 -5.13 21.58
N ASP A 294 4.36 -4.56 22.68
CA ASP A 294 2.92 -4.53 22.94
C ASP A 294 2.19 -3.81 21.79
N TYR A 295 1.07 -4.38 21.35
CA TYR A 295 0.26 -3.80 20.29
C TYR A 295 -0.34 -2.47 20.76
N VAL A 296 -0.04 -1.40 20.03
CA VAL A 296 -0.72 -0.12 20.16
C VAL A 296 -1.38 0.17 18.82
N PRO A 297 -2.71 0.40 18.79
CA PRO A 297 -3.59 0.68 19.94
C PRO A 297 -4.01 -0.53 20.80
N ALA A 298 -3.78 -0.43 22.12
CA ALA A 298 -4.12 -1.49 23.07
C ALA A 298 -5.64 -1.68 23.22
N ARG A 299 -6.06 -2.91 23.53
CA ARG A 299 -7.49 -3.26 23.69
C ARG A 299 -8.19 -2.40 24.74
N GLY A 300 -7.59 -2.25 25.92
CA GLY A 300 -8.28 -1.71 27.09
C GLY A 300 -9.55 -2.52 27.41
N THR A 301 -10.59 -1.84 27.88
CA THR A 301 -11.91 -2.46 28.08
C THR A 301 -12.66 -2.54 26.75
N VAL A 302 -13.16 -3.72 26.39
CA VAL A 302 -13.93 -3.95 25.14
C VAL A 302 -15.04 -2.90 24.94
N SER A 303 -15.82 -2.62 26.00
CA SER A 303 -16.92 -1.64 25.96
C SER A 303 -16.50 -0.21 25.65
N SER A 304 -15.22 0.15 25.83
CA SER A 304 -14.71 1.48 25.45
C SER A 304 -14.75 1.74 23.94
N TRP A 305 -14.91 0.69 23.14
CA TRP A 305 -15.08 0.74 21.70
C TRP A 305 -16.55 0.78 21.27
N GLY A 306 -17.51 0.86 22.19
CA GLY A 306 -18.92 1.07 21.87
C GLY A 306 -19.78 -0.19 21.77
N ASP A 307 -19.23 -1.38 22.00
CA ASP A 307 -20.00 -2.59 22.30
C ASP A 307 -19.22 -3.50 23.27
N SER A 308 -19.93 -4.43 23.93
CA SER A 308 -19.32 -5.32 24.93
C SER A 308 -19.09 -6.75 24.43
N TYR A 309 -19.44 -7.05 23.18
CA TYR A 309 -19.38 -8.41 22.66
C TYR A 309 -18.17 -8.67 21.75
N GLY A 310 -17.45 -7.62 21.34
CA GLY A 310 -16.14 -7.77 20.67
C GLY A 310 -16.10 -7.32 19.22
N ASN A 311 -17.11 -6.60 18.71
CA ASN A 311 -17.11 -6.21 17.30
C ASN A 311 -16.21 -5.00 17.04
N ARG A 312 -16.56 -3.84 17.60
CA ARG A 312 -15.88 -2.57 17.31
C ARG A 312 -14.44 -2.54 17.80
N VAL A 313 -14.14 -3.27 18.88
CA VAL A 313 -12.79 -3.36 19.42
C VAL A 313 -11.83 -3.99 18.43
N ASP A 314 -12.24 -5.00 17.68
CA ASP A 314 -11.34 -5.76 16.80
C ASP A 314 -11.44 -5.32 15.34
N ARG A 315 -11.72 -4.03 15.13
CA ARG A 315 -11.68 -3.39 13.82
C ARG A 315 -10.29 -2.78 13.60
N PHE A 316 -9.43 -3.49 12.88
CA PHE A 316 -8.05 -3.07 12.65
C PHE A 316 -7.86 -2.58 11.22
N LEU A 317 -7.03 -1.55 11.05
CA LEU A 317 -6.46 -1.14 9.76
C LEU A 317 -4.95 -1.00 9.91
N ALA A 318 -4.21 -1.12 8.81
CA ALA A 318 -2.78 -0.86 8.79
C ALA A 318 -2.37 -0.14 7.50
N GLY A 319 -1.22 0.52 7.52
CA GLY A 319 -0.67 1.23 6.37
C GLY A 319 0.82 1.47 6.51
N THR A 320 1.43 1.95 5.43
CA THR A 320 2.81 2.43 5.40
C THR A 320 2.82 3.86 4.92
N ALA A 321 3.58 4.75 5.58
CA ALA A 321 3.57 6.19 5.29
C ALA A 321 4.96 6.82 5.45
N TYR A 322 5.33 7.73 4.55
CA TYR A 322 6.54 8.53 4.63
C TYR A 322 6.31 9.76 5.51
N LEU A 323 6.10 9.52 6.82
CA LEU A 323 5.77 10.57 7.80
C LEU A 323 6.90 11.58 8.05
N ASP A 324 8.12 11.29 7.59
CA ASP A 324 9.26 12.23 7.60
C ASP A 324 9.61 12.75 6.20
N GLY A 325 8.84 12.34 5.18
CA GLY A 325 9.02 12.70 3.78
C GLY A 325 10.20 11.99 3.08
N ALA A 326 10.84 11.02 3.73
CA ALA A 326 12.02 10.34 3.18
C ALA A 326 12.03 8.82 3.38
N ARG A 327 11.56 8.31 4.52
CA ARG A 327 11.62 6.89 4.86
C ARG A 327 10.28 6.35 5.37
N PRO A 328 9.96 5.08 5.10
CA PRO A 328 8.66 4.50 5.45
C PRO A 328 8.50 4.30 6.96
N SER A 329 7.29 4.59 7.43
CA SER A 329 6.78 4.38 8.79
C SER A 329 5.65 3.38 8.74
N LEU A 330 5.54 2.53 9.76
CA LEU A 330 4.40 1.63 9.92
C LEU A 330 3.26 2.35 10.64
N VAL A 331 2.04 2.22 10.14
CA VAL A 331 0.80 2.73 10.75
C VAL A 331 -0.07 1.55 11.17
N MET A 332 -0.42 1.48 12.46
CA MET A 332 -1.37 0.50 13.01
C MET A 332 -2.56 1.22 13.63
N ALA A 333 -3.77 0.84 13.26
CA ALA A 333 -4.99 1.47 13.72
C ALA A 333 -5.97 0.47 14.34
N ARG A 334 -6.86 0.99 15.19
CA ARG A 334 -7.93 0.22 15.85
C ARG A 334 -9.15 1.12 16.04
N GLY A 335 -10.31 0.58 15.70
CA GLY A 335 -11.60 1.24 15.79
C GLY A 335 -11.82 2.29 14.69
N TYR A 336 -13.08 2.42 14.28
CA TYR A 336 -13.53 3.46 13.36
C TYR A 336 -15.01 3.83 13.50
N TYR A 337 -15.85 2.91 14.00
CA TYR A 337 -17.27 3.20 14.24
C TYR A 337 -17.54 4.15 15.40
N THR A 338 -16.63 4.25 16.37
CA THR A 338 -16.75 5.08 17.58
C THR A 338 -15.37 5.64 17.95
N ARG A 339 -14.76 5.15 19.02
CA ARG A 339 -13.35 5.43 19.35
C ARG A 339 -12.47 4.96 18.20
N THR A 340 -11.55 5.83 17.80
CA THR A 340 -10.54 5.55 16.77
C THR A 340 -9.17 5.89 17.34
N VAL A 341 -8.22 4.98 17.14
CA VAL A 341 -6.83 5.19 17.55
C VAL A 341 -5.91 4.77 16.42
N ILE A 342 -4.91 5.61 16.12
CA ILE A 342 -3.90 5.38 15.07
C ILE A 342 -2.53 5.58 15.71
N ALA A 343 -1.63 4.63 15.55
CA ALA A 343 -0.27 4.70 16.07
C ALA A 343 0.75 4.51 14.93
N ALA A 344 1.73 5.40 14.89
CA ALA A 344 2.81 5.35 13.93
C ALA A 344 4.11 4.86 14.58
N TRP A 345 4.87 4.06 13.83
CA TRP A 345 6.09 3.41 14.28
C TRP A 345 7.21 3.55 13.25
N ASP A 346 8.41 3.74 13.76
CA ASP A 346 9.66 3.47 13.08
C ASP A 346 10.11 2.05 13.35
N TRP A 347 10.71 1.42 12.34
CA TRP A 347 11.57 0.25 12.52
C TRP A 347 12.94 0.59 11.96
N ARG A 348 13.93 0.72 12.85
CA ARG A 348 15.29 1.15 12.50
C ARG A 348 16.29 0.45 13.40
N GLY A 349 17.39 -0.07 12.84
CA GLY A 349 18.45 -0.70 13.63
C GLY A 349 17.96 -1.87 14.49
N GLY A 350 16.97 -2.63 13.99
CA GLY A 350 16.40 -3.76 14.70
C GLY A 350 15.44 -3.41 15.86
N ALA A 351 14.93 -2.18 15.93
CA ALA A 351 14.07 -1.74 17.03
C ALA A 351 12.85 -0.93 16.57
N PHE A 352 11.72 -1.15 17.25
CA PHE A 352 10.53 -0.31 17.14
C PHE A 352 10.71 0.99 17.93
N THR A 353 10.39 2.13 17.30
CA THR A 353 10.23 3.42 17.98
C THR A 353 8.86 3.99 17.66
N ARG A 354 8.03 4.24 18.67
CA ARG A 354 6.71 4.85 18.44
C ARG A 354 6.88 6.33 18.16
N ARG A 355 6.46 6.80 16.97
CA ARG A 355 6.47 8.22 16.59
C ARG A 355 5.41 8.99 17.37
N TRP A 356 4.15 8.57 17.27
CA TRP A 356 3.01 9.24 17.88
C TRP A 356 1.81 8.30 18.02
N THR A 357 0.78 8.78 18.72
CA THR A 357 -0.52 8.11 18.81
C THR A 357 -1.62 9.16 18.75
N PHE A 358 -2.49 9.04 17.75
CA PHE A 358 -3.75 9.76 17.66
C PHE A 358 -4.84 8.94 18.35
N ASP A 359 -5.57 9.52 19.28
CA ASP A 359 -6.71 8.87 19.96
C ASP A 359 -7.88 9.85 20.04
N THR A 360 -9.06 9.47 19.55
CA THR A 360 -10.27 10.33 19.59
C THR A 360 -10.72 10.62 21.03
N ASN A 361 -10.37 9.76 21.99
CA ASN A 361 -10.70 9.94 23.41
C ASN A 361 -9.62 10.71 24.19
N SER A 362 -8.53 11.14 23.55
CA SER A 362 -7.57 12.03 24.18
C SER A 362 -8.20 13.40 24.46
N SER A 363 -7.67 14.13 25.45
CA SER A 363 -8.15 15.48 25.77
C SER A 363 -7.98 16.47 24.62
N THR A 364 -7.07 16.20 23.68
CA THR A 364 -6.84 17.02 22.49
C THR A 364 -7.85 16.76 21.38
N ASN A 365 -8.49 15.59 21.33
CA ASN A 365 -9.38 15.20 20.23
C ASN A 365 -10.84 15.01 20.63
N THR A 366 -11.13 14.80 21.92
CA THR A 366 -12.50 14.58 22.41
C THR A 366 -13.41 15.75 22.01
N GLY A 367 -14.55 15.44 21.39
CA GLY A 367 -15.55 16.43 20.96
C GLY A 367 -15.21 17.16 19.67
N LYS A 368 -14.10 16.83 18.99
CA LYS A 368 -13.75 17.43 17.69
C LYS A 368 -14.44 16.76 16.48
N GLY A 369 -15.07 15.60 16.68
CA GLY A 369 -15.82 14.87 15.64
C GLY A 369 -14.95 13.96 14.76
N TYR A 370 -13.85 13.46 15.30
CA TYR A 370 -13.01 12.44 14.66
C TYR A 370 -13.46 11.01 14.97
N ASP A 371 -14.29 10.82 16.00
CA ASP A 371 -14.95 9.55 16.30
C ASP A 371 -15.99 9.19 15.23
N GLY A 372 -16.11 7.90 14.90
CA GLY A 372 -17.10 7.41 13.94
C GLY A 372 -16.79 7.69 12.46
N GLN A 373 -15.57 8.16 12.12
CA GLN A 373 -15.25 8.64 10.76
C GLN A 373 -14.53 7.64 9.86
N GLY A 374 -13.86 6.63 10.44
CA GLY A 374 -13.04 5.71 9.64
C GLY A 374 -13.85 4.76 8.76
N ASN A 375 -13.23 4.28 7.70
CA ASN A 375 -13.78 3.26 6.81
C ASN A 375 -13.25 1.87 7.17
N HIS A 376 -13.61 0.87 6.36
CA HIS A 376 -12.93 -0.43 6.31
C HIS A 376 -11.59 -0.41 5.56
N GLN A 377 -11.01 0.77 5.38
CA GLN A 377 -9.75 1.02 4.70
C GLN A 377 -9.24 2.42 5.06
N LEU A 378 -8.01 2.71 4.69
CA LEU A 378 -7.37 4.02 4.77
C LEU A 378 -6.63 4.30 3.47
N ALA A 379 -6.26 5.55 3.24
CA ALA A 379 -5.33 5.93 2.19
C ALA A 379 -4.20 6.77 2.79
N ILE A 380 -3.04 6.72 2.15
CA ILE A 380 -1.82 7.41 2.55
C ILE A 380 -1.42 8.31 1.39
N ALA A 381 -1.28 9.61 1.64
CA ALA A 381 -0.92 10.59 0.62
C ALA A 381 -0.41 11.88 1.25
N ASP A 382 0.53 12.54 0.59
CA ASP A 382 0.89 13.95 0.84
C ASP A 382 -0.24 14.85 0.32
N VAL A 383 -1.21 15.14 1.19
CA VAL A 383 -2.42 15.88 0.81
C VAL A 383 -2.24 17.38 0.97
N ASP A 384 -1.29 17.82 1.79
CA ASP A 384 -1.07 19.25 2.06
C ASP A 384 0.18 19.84 1.37
N ALA A 385 0.92 19.00 0.64
CA ALA A 385 2.08 19.29 -0.18
C ALA A 385 3.31 19.77 0.63
N ASP A 386 3.49 19.26 1.85
CA ASP A 386 4.67 19.52 2.68
C ASP A 386 5.82 18.51 2.43
N GLY A 387 5.59 17.49 1.60
CA GLY A 387 6.55 16.45 1.24
C GLY A 387 6.43 15.17 2.07
N LYS A 388 5.54 15.13 3.08
CA LYS A 388 5.31 13.98 3.95
C LYS A 388 3.91 13.43 3.74
N ASP A 389 3.67 12.21 4.22
CA ASP A 389 2.36 11.58 4.03
C ASP A 389 1.43 11.78 5.23
N GLU A 390 0.18 12.09 4.94
CA GLU A 390 -0.92 12.06 5.89
C GLU A 390 -1.72 10.74 5.79
N ILE A 391 -2.54 10.49 6.80
CA ILE A 391 -3.43 9.32 6.87
C ILE A 391 -4.87 9.79 6.60
N VAL A 392 -5.38 9.57 5.39
CA VAL A 392 -6.80 9.75 5.07
C VAL A 392 -7.57 8.53 5.56
N TYR A 393 -8.28 8.68 6.67
CA TYR A 393 -8.95 7.62 7.40
C TYR A 393 -10.46 7.74 7.25
N GLY A 394 -10.96 7.43 6.05
CA GLY A 394 -12.38 7.56 5.71
C GLY A 394 -12.84 9.02 5.61
N ALA A 395 -13.72 9.44 6.50
CA ALA A 395 -14.27 10.80 6.59
C ALA A 395 -13.43 11.77 7.43
N MET A 396 -12.18 11.43 7.74
CA MET A 396 -11.21 12.30 8.42
C MET A 396 -9.81 12.10 7.88
N ALA A 397 -8.90 13.02 8.19
CA ALA A 397 -7.46 12.84 8.01
C ALA A 397 -6.68 13.16 9.30
N VAL A 398 -5.58 12.43 9.48
CA VAL A 398 -4.58 12.65 10.53
C VAL A 398 -3.27 13.05 9.85
N ASP A 399 -2.66 14.10 10.36
CA ASP A 399 -1.45 14.75 9.87
C ASP A 399 -0.21 13.87 10.04
N ASP A 400 0.88 14.17 9.33
CA ASP A 400 2.19 13.47 9.38
C ASP A 400 2.71 13.26 10.82
N ASN A 401 2.40 14.24 11.67
CA ASN A 401 2.83 14.36 13.06
C ASN A 401 1.83 13.78 14.09
N GLY A 402 0.73 13.18 13.62
CA GLY A 402 -0.28 12.54 14.46
C GLY A 402 -1.35 13.46 15.02
N ASN A 403 -1.39 14.73 14.63
CA ASN A 403 -2.50 15.64 14.93
C ASN A 403 -3.68 15.38 14.00
N GLY A 404 -4.91 15.66 14.46
CA GLY A 404 -6.05 15.64 13.54
C GLY A 404 -5.95 16.80 12.54
N LEU A 405 -6.04 16.50 11.25
CA LEU A 405 -5.97 17.48 10.16
C LEU A 405 -7.36 18.04 9.83
N TRP A 406 -8.29 17.17 9.43
CA TRP A 406 -9.68 17.56 9.15
C TRP A 406 -10.65 16.39 9.39
N THR A 407 -11.94 16.71 9.54
CA THR A 407 -13.05 15.74 9.57
C THR A 407 -14.25 16.33 8.84
N THR A 408 -14.84 15.57 7.92
CA THR A 408 -16.08 15.97 7.22
C THR A 408 -17.32 15.75 8.09
N LYS A 409 -17.21 14.90 9.12
CA LYS A 409 -18.33 14.45 9.97
C LYS A 409 -19.42 13.70 9.18
N ASN A 410 -19.07 13.16 8.01
CA ASN A 410 -19.96 12.32 7.20
C ASN A 410 -19.98 10.86 7.69
N GLY A 411 -19.02 10.46 8.52
CA GLY A 411 -19.03 9.15 9.19
C GLY A 411 -18.46 8.01 8.35
N HIS A 412 -18.71 6.80 8.83
CA HIS A 412 -18.21 5.55 8.27
C HIS A 412 -18.70 5.26 6.83
N GLY A 413 -17.91 4.49 6.09
CA GLY A 413 -18.36 3.85 4.85
C GLY A 413 -17.40 2.77 4.32
N ASP A 414 -17.74 2.27 3.13
CA ASP A 414 -17.20 1.01 2.59
C ASP A 414 -16.24 1.17 1.40
N ALA A 415 -16.09 2.37 0.84
CA ALA A 415 -15.14 2.65 -0.25
C ALA A 415 -14.55 4.06 -0.11
N LEU A 416 -13.26 4.19 -0.45
CA LEU A 416 -12.44 5.40 -0.33
C LEU A 416 -11.46 5.45 -1.50
N HIS A 417 -11.39 6.57 -2.21
CA HIS A 417 -10.44 6.79 -3.30
C HIS A 417 -9.78 8.15 -3.09
N VAL A 418 -8.44 8.17 -3.04
CA VAL A 418 -7.64 9.38 -2.82
C VAL A 418 -6.60 9.46 -3.92
N GLY A 419 -6.55 10.60 -4.60
CA GLY A 419 -5.62 10.86 -5.69
C GLY A 419 -5.89 12.21 -6.33
N ASP A 420 -5.16 12.54 -7.39
CA ASP A 420 -5.49 13.66 -8.27
C ASP A 420 -6.68 13.26 -9.17
N LEU A 421 -7.89 13.47 -8.66
CA LEU A 421 -9.14 13.06 -9.32
C LEU A 421 -9.67 14.19 -10.20
N ASP A 422 -9.46 15.44 -9.80
CA ASP A 422 -9.77 16.65 -10.55
C ASP A 422 -8.48 17.36 -10.99
N PRO A 423 -7.84 16.95 -12.10
CA PRO A 423 -6.57 17.53 -12.55
C PRO A 423 -6.66 19.02 -12.93
N SER A 424 -7.86 19.61 -12.95
CA SER A 424 -8.06 21.05 -13.12
C SER A 424 -7.95 21.85 -11.81
N ARG A 425 -7.81 21.15 -10.68
CA ARG A 425 -7.67 21.70 -9.33
C ARG A 425 -6.29 21.33 -8.80
N ALA A 426 -5.63 22.25 -8.10
CA ALA A 426 -4.36 21.94 -7.47
C ALA A 426 -4.60 21.10 -6.20
N GLY A 427 -3.80 20.04 -6.03
CA GLY A 427 -3.89 19.13 -4.89
C GLY A 427 -4.61 17.84 -5.27
N GLN A 428 -4.95 17.05 -4.25
CA GLN A 428 -5.66 15.78 -4.41
C GLN A 428 -7.10 15.91 -3.88
N GLU A 429 -7.93 14.94 -4.25
CA GLU A 429 -9.31 14.80 -3.79
C GLU A 429 -9.55 13.46 -3.09
N VAL A 430 -10.60 13.43 -2.28
CA VAL A 430 -11.12 12.24 -1.61
C VAL A 430 -12.53 11.98 -2.12
N PHE A 431 -12.72 10.88 -2.85
CA PHE A 431 -14.04 10.34 -3.15
C PHE A 431 -14.40 9.24 -2.14
N LYS A 432 -15.61 9.31 -1.58
CA LYS A 432 -16.08 8.40 -0.55
C LYS A 432 -17.58 8.15 -0.67
N VAL A 433 -18.02 6.96 -0.23
CA VAL A 433 -19.42 6.61 0.03
C VAL A 433 -19.69 6.46 1.53
N ASP A 434 -20.91 6.74 1.97
CA ASP A 434 -21.31 6.69 3.39
C ASP A 434 -22.35 5.57 3.65
N GLU A 435 -22.28 4.93 4.83
CA GLU A 435 -23.23 3.87 5.24
C GLU A 435 -24.45 4.45 6.01
N ASP A 436 -24.27 5.60 6.67
CA ASP A 436 -25.32 6.23 7.48
C ASP A 436 -26.41 6.85 6.57
N SER A 437 -27.64 6.37 6.72
CA SER A 437 -28.80 6.82 5.94
C SER A 437 -29.16 8.32 6.08
N SER A 438 -28.58 9.02 7.06
CA SER A 438 -28.75 10.46 7.26
C SER A 438 -27.66 11.32 6.58
N LYS A 439 -26.64 10.68 6.00
CA LYS A 439 -25.47 11.33 5.39
C LYS A 439 -25.56 11.26 3.87
N PRO A 440 -24.84 12.13 3.13
CA PRO A 440 -24.75 12.02 1.69
C PRO A 440 -24.43 10.59 1.25
N ALA A 441 -25.04 10.06 0.19
CA ALA A 441 -24.69 8.70 -0.23
C ALA A 441 -23.23 8.61 -0.73
N SER A 442 -22.72 9.69 -1.30
CA SER A 442 -21.34 9.85 -1.76
C SER A 442 -20.94 11.33 -1.80
N TYR A 443 -19.64 11.58 -1.74
CA TYR A 443 -19.09 12.93 -1.91
C TYR A 443 -17.67 12.91 -2.48
N LEU A 444 -17.28 14.05 -3.04
CA LEU A 444 -15.89 14.40 -3.35
C LEU A 444 -15.49 15.58 -2.48
N ALA A 445 -14.33 15.50 -1.83
CA ALA A 445 -13.77 16.57 -1.00
C ALA A 445 -12.33 16.89 -1.40
N ASP A 446 -11.91 18.11 -1.14
CA ASP A 446 -10.50 18.50 -1.14
C ASP A 446 -9.73 17.68 -0.09
N ALA A 447 -8.67 16.97 -0.50
CA ALA A 447 -7.94 16.06 0.38
C ALA A 447 -7.12 16.78 1.47
N ARG A 448 -6.74 18.04 1.25
CA ARG A 448 -5.98 18.85 2.20
C ARG A 448 -6.84 19.35 3.36
N THR A 449 -8.09 19.68 3.08
CA THR A 449 -8.95 20.47 3.98
C THR A 449 -10.21 19.75 4.41
N GLY A 450 -10.58 18.67 3.72
CA GLY A 450 -11.86 17.99 3.89
C GLY A 450 -13.05 18.83 3.40
N GLN A 451 -12.82 19.95 2.69
CA GLN A 451 -13.91 20.75 2.15
C GLN A 451 -14.63 19.95 1.06
N VAL A 452 -15.91 19.66 1.30
CA VAL A 452 -16.77 19.00 0.31
C VAL A 452 -16.92 19.88 -0.93
N ILE A 453 -16.52 19.35 -2.08
CA ILE A 453 -16.63 19.98 -3.40
C ILE A 453 -18.04 19.76 -3.95
N TRP A 454 -18.50 18.51 -3.89
CA TRP A 454 -19.89 18.13 -4.20
C TRP A 454 -20.28 16.89 -3.40
N SER A 455 -21.58 16.69 -3.24
CA SER A 455 -22.14 15.52 -2.59
C SER A 455 -23.47 15.11 -3.24
N THR A 456 -23.83 13.84 -3.12
CA THR A 456 -25.15 13.34 -3.49
C THR A 456 -26.13 13.43 -2.31
N PRO A 457 -27.46 13.36 -2.54
CA PRO A 457 -28.42 13.25 -1.46
C PRO A 457 -28.23 11.98 -0.63
N ALA A 458 -28.73 12.00 0.61
CA ALA A 458 -28.79 10.80 1.44
C ALA A 458 -29.71 9.74 0.81
N ASN A 459 -29.28 8.48 0.79
CA ASN A 459 -30.02 7.39 0.14
C ASN A 459 -29.88 6.03 0.85
N GLY A 460 -29.66 6.01 2.16
CA GLY A 460 -29.34 4.78 2.89
C GLY A 460 -27.88 4.34 2.75
N ASP A 461 -27.60 3.09 3.08
CA ASP A 461 -26.27 2.49 2.93
C ASP A 461 -25.86 2.44 1.46
N ASN A 462 -24.77 3.14 1.13
CA ASN A 462 -24.12 3.07 -0.18
C ASN A 462 -22.82 2.26 -0.10
N GLY A 463 -22.92 0.94 0.04
CA GLY A 463 -21.79 0.06 0.32
C GLY A 463 -20.71 -0.10 -0.77
N ARG A 464 -20.75 0.64 -1.88
CA ARG A 464 -19.68 0.68 -2.91
C ARG A 464 -19.60 2.03 -3.61
N GLY A 465 -18.38 2.48 -3.90
CA GLY A 465 -18.10 3.60 -4.79
C GLY A 465 -16.74 3.47 -5.43
N VAL A 466 -16.59 4.03 -6.63
CA VAL A 466 -15.33 4.10 -7.35
C VAL A 466 -15.12 5.51 -7.91
N ALA A 467 -13.88 5.96 -7.93
CA ALA A 467 -13.44 7.13 -8.68
C ALA A 467 -12.21 6.81 -9.54
N GLY A 468 -12.28 7.10 -10.84
CA GLY A 468 -11.19 6.90 -11.79
C GLY A 468 -11.60 7.39 -13.17
N ASP A 469 -10.65 7.86 -13.97
CA ASP A 469 -10.94 8.21 -15.37
C ASP A 469 -11.17 6.92 -16.14
N ILE A 470 -12.41 6.66 -16.51
CA ILE A 470 -12.82 5.44 -17.21
C ILE A 470 -13.28 5.76 -18.64
N TRP A 471 -13.30 7.05 -19.01
CA TRP A 471 -13.91 7.50 -20.24
C TRP A 471 -13.33 8.81 -20.75
N ALA A 472 -12.56 8.72 -21.84
CA ALA A 472 -11.96 9.85 -22.55
C ALA A 472 -12.96 10.92 -23.07
N GLY A 473 -14.27 10.68 -22.97
CA GLY A 473 -15.29 11.69 -23.29
C GLY A 473 -15.56 12.67 -22.15
N SER A 474 -14.92 12.50 -21.00
CA SER A 474 -15.04 13.35 -19.81
C SER A 474 -13.65 13.64 -19.25
N ALA A 475 -13.48 14.83 -18.67
CA ALA A 475 -12.17 15.27 -18.18
C ALA A 475 -12.02 14.96 -16.68
N GLY A 476 -10.89 14.32 -16.33
CA GLY A 476 -10.58 13.91 -14.97
C GLY A 476 -11.25 12.59 -14.58
N ALA A 477 -11.14 12.21 -13.31
CA ALA A 477 -11.68 10.95 -12.83
C ALA A 477 -13.20 11.00 -12.63
N GLU A 478 -13.93 10.13 -13.32
CA GLU A 478 -15.35 9.94 -13.03
C GLU A 478 -15.56 9.31 -11.66
N SER A 479 -16.73 9.54 -11.06
CA SER A 479 -17.18 8.91 -9.82
C SER A 479 -18.56 8.26 -10.02
N TRP A 480 -18.72 7.05 -9.49
CA TRP A 480 -20.01 6.34 -9.44
C TRP A 480 -20.10 5.44 -8.21
N SER A 481 -21.32 4.99 -7.90
CA SER A 481 -21.57 4.20 -6.70
C SER A 481 -22.70 3.19 -6.87
N SER A 482 -22.95 2.38 -5.84
CA SER A 482 -24.12 1.49 -5.81
C SER A 482 -25.44 2.25 -5.88
N ALA A 483 -25.50 3.44 -5.26
CA ALA A 483 -26.68 4.30 -5.22
C ALA A 483 -26.90 5.16 -6.48
N ASP A 484 -25.87 5.38 -7.29
CA ASP A 484 -25.96 6.19 -8.51
C ASP A 484 -26.43 5.37 -9.73
N SER A 485 -27.17 6.02 -10.63
CA SER A 485 -27.60 5.44 -11.91
C SER A 485 -26.66 5.74 -13.08
N GLY A 486 -25.80 6.75 -12.95
CA GLY A 486 -24.86 7.20 -13.97
C GLY A 486 -23.48 7.52 -13.39
N VAL A 487 -22.64 8.16 -14.18
CA VAL A 487 -21.28 8.59 -13.80
C VAL A 487 -21.20 10.10 -13.71
N ARG A 488 -20.50 10.61 -12.70
CA ARG A 488 -20.25 12.03 -12.48
C ARG A 488 -18.82 12.36 -12.81
N ASN A 489 -18.57 13.48 -13.46
CA ASN A 489 -17.20 14.02 -13.55
C ASN A 489 -16.75 14.58 -12.19
N PRO A 490 -15.48 15.00 -12.04
CA PRO A 490 -14.97 15.55 -10.79
C PRO A 490 -15.70 16.81 -10.28
N LYS A 491 -16.47 17.49 -11.14
CA LYS A 491 -17.32 18.64 -10.75
C LYS A 491 -18.70 18.23 -10.25
N GLY A 492 -18.98 16.93 -10.12
CA GLY A 492 -20.26 16.38 -9.66
C GLY A 492 -21.37 16.38 -10.71
N THR A 493 -21.07 16.76 -11.96
CA THR A 493 -22.02 16.77 -13.07
C THR A 493 -22.15 15.37 -13.65
N VAL A 494 -23.37 14.88 -13.84
CA VAL A 494 -23.61 13.59 -14.52
C VAL A 494 -23.23 13.72 -16.00
N VAL A 495 -22.21 12.98 -16.44
CA VAL A 495 -21.67 13.04 -17.80
C VAL A 495 -22.09 11.85 -18.67
N ALA A 496 -22.49 10.73 -18.06
CA ALA A 496 -23.22 9.68 -18.76
C ALA A 496 -24.30 9.08 -17.86
N SER A 497 -25.45 8.75 -18.45
CA SER A 497 -26.59 8.15 -17.75
C SER A 497 -26.42 6.66 -17.47
N ARG A 498 -25.41 6.02 -18.07
CA ARG A 498 -25.07 4.61 -17.85
C ARG A 498 -23.96 4.52 -16.81
N LYS A 499 -24.25 3.85 -15.69
CA LYS A 499 -23.25 3.39 -14.73
C LYS A 499 -22.46 2.17 -15.27
N PRO A 500 -21.15 2.04 -14.96
CA PRO A 500 -20.35 0.83 -15.19
C PRO A 500 -20.97 -0.45 -14.61
N SER A 501 -20.68 -1.61 -15.20
CA SER A 501 -21.18 -2.91 -14.70
C SER A 501 -20.71 -3.22 -13.28
N SER A 502 -19.53 -2.73 -12.88
CA SER A 502 -18.92 -3.00 -11.58
C SER A 502 -18.72 -1.73 -10.75
N THR A 503 -18.54 -1.92 -9.44
CA THR A 503 -18.20 -0.86 -8.48
C THR A 503 -17.26 -1.50 -7.45
N ASN A 504 -16.03 -1.76 -7.87
CA ASN A 504 -15.03 -2.51 -7.11
C ASN A 504 -13.62 -1.95 -7.33
N PHE A 505 -12.78 -2.63 -8.12
CA PHE A 505 -11.42 -2.22 -8.44
C PHE A 505 -11.34 -1.54 -9.81
N LEU A 506 -10.18 -0.94 -10.04
CA LEU A 506 -9.74 -0.38 -11.30
C LEU A 506 -8.42 -1.05 -11.71
N SER A 507 -8.11 -1.03 -13.00
CA SER A 507 -6.84 -1.52 -13.54
C SER A 507 -6.47 -0.71 -14.77
N TRP A 508 -5.26 -0.16 -14.83
CA TRP A 508 -4.70 0.26 -16.12
C TRP A 508 -4.23 -1.01 -16.86
N TRP A 509 -5.06 -1.50 -17.78
CA TRP A 509 -4.85 -2.79 -18.41
C TRP A 509 -4.50 -2.68 -19.89
N ASP A 510 -5.18 -1.84 -20.67
CA ASP A 510 -4.94 -1.77 -22.12
C ASP A 510 -3.83 -0.78 -22.54
N GLY A 511 -3.94 -0.19 -23.72
CA GLY A 511 -2.91 0.67 -24.30
C GLY A 511 -3.11 2.16 -24.03
N ASP A 512 -4.33 2.60 -23.71
CA ASP A 512 -4.63 4.00 -23.45
C ASP A 512 -4.46 4.36 -21.96
N THR A 513 -4.69 5.62 -21.62
CA THR A 513 -4.49 6.14 -20.26
C THR A 513 -5.76 6.14 -19.42
N VAL A 514 -6.92 5.83 -19.99
CA VAL A 514 -8.11 5.63 -19.17
C VAL A 514 -8.01 4.27 -18.47
N ARG A 515 -8.75 4.13 -17.39
CA ARG A 515 -8.62 3.00 -16.47
C ARG A 515 -9.77 2.03 -16.66
N GLU A 516 -9.44 0.75 -16.77
CA GLU A 516 -10.43 -0.31 -16.88
C GLU A 516 -11.03 -0.66 -15.51
N LEU A 517 -12.16 -1.37 -15.58
CA LEU A 517 -12.91 -1.88 -14.45
C LEU A 517 -12.42 -3.29 -14.10
N LEU A 518 -12.13 -3.54 -12.83
CA LEU A 518 -11.72 -4.87 -12.33
C LEU A 518 -12.72 -5.34 -11.27
N ASP A 519 -13.36 -6.49 -11.50
CA ASP A 519 -14.30 -7.10 -10.56
C ASP A 519 -14.39 -8.61 -10.75
N GLY A 520 -14.56 -9.35 -9.64
CA GLY A 520 -14.52 -10.81 -9.67
C GLY A 520 -13.23 -11.31 -10.34
N THR A 521 -13.36 -12.05 -11.43
CA THR A 521 -12.24 -12.58 -12.22
C THR A 521 -12.18 -11.99 -13.63
N HIS A 522 -12.58 -10.73 -13.83
CA HIS A 522 -12.58 -10.12 -15.16
C HIS A 522 -12.17 -8.65 -15.16
N ILE A 523 -11.71 -8.20 -16.33
CA ILE A 523 -11.40 -6.81 -16.63
C ILE A 523 -12.28 -6.36 -17.81
N ASP A 524 -12.96 -5.25 -17.62
CA ASP A 524 -13.89 -4.64 -18.58
C ASP A 524 -13.47 -3.20 -18.89
N LYS A 525 -13.51 -2.79 -20.16
CA LYS A 525 -13.39 -1.39 -20.55
C LYS A 525 -14.76 -0.73 -20.58
N TYR A 526 -14.89 0.42 -19.93
CA TYR A 526 -16.15 1.15 -19.92
C TYR A 526 -16.45 1.76 -21.29
N GLY A 527 -17.73 1.74 -21.67
CA GLY A 527 -18.26 2.51 -22.79
C GLY A 527 -19.67 3.01 -22.47
N THR A 528 -20.05 4.16 -23.00
CA THR A 528 -21.37 4.78 -22.67
C THR A 528 -22.56 3.94 -23.11
N SER A 529 -22.38 3.00 -24.04
CA SER A 529 -23.42 2.05 -24.48
C SER A 529 -23.33 0.68 -23.80
N ALA A 530 -22.12 0.15 -23.62
CA ALA A 530 -21.86 -1.14 -23.01
C ALA A 530 -20.38 -1.23 -22.58
N ASP A 531 -20.09 -2.08 -21.61
CA ASP A 531 -18.70 -2.45 -21.30
C ASP A 531 -18.18 -3.49 -22.28
N THR A 532 -16.89 -3.46 -22.53
CA THR A 532 -16.19 -4.44 -23.40
C THR A 532 -15.28 -5.30 -22.56
N ARG A 533 -15.51 -6.63 -22.59
CA ARG A 533 -14.66 -7.60 -21.90
C ARG A 533 -13.27 -7.66 -22.52
N LEU A 534 -12.23 -7.35 -21.73
CA LEU A 534 -10.83 -7.46 -22.13
C LEU A 534 -10.17 -8.73 -21.59
N LEU A 535 -10.51 -9.14 -20.37
CA LEU A 535 -9.97 -10.35 -19.75
C LEU A 535 -11.05 -11.11 -18.98
N THR A 536 -11.15 -12.43 -19.18
CA THR A 536 -11.86 -13.34 -18.26
C THR A 536 -10.88 -14.36 -17.70
N GLY A 537 -10.56 -14.26 -16.42
CA GLY A 537 -9.76 -15.24 -15.69
C GLY A 537 -10.51 -16.57 -15.57
N SER A 538 -10.01 -17.59 -16.27
CA SER A 538 -10.57 -18.96 -16.25
C SER A 538 -9.78 -19.85 -15.30
N GLY A 539 -10.46 -20.69 -14.52
CA GLY A 539 -9.82 -21.60 -13.56
C GLY A 539 -9.20 -20.90 -12.34
N VAL A 540 -9.65 -19.69 -12.05
CA VAL A 540 -9.26 -18.86 -10.91
C VAL A 540 -10.50 -18.40 -10.14
N HIS A 541 -10.33 -17.87 -8.93
CA HIS A 541 -11.42 -17.27 -8.16
C HIS A 541 -11.03 -15.89 -7.60
N SER A 542 -12.03 -15.05 -7.37
CA SER A 542 -11.87 -13.87 -6.52
C SER A 542 -12.03 -14.24 -5.05
N ASN A 543 -11.68 -13.31 -4.18
CA ASN A 543 -11.62 -13.48 -2.75
C ASN A 543 -12.75 -12.72 -2.03
N ASN A 544 -12.91 -13.00 -0.73
CA ASN A 544 -13.70 -12.18 0.20
C ASN A 544 -15.20 -12.11 -0.12
N GLY A 545 -15.75 -13.20 -0.66
CA GLY A 545 -17.18 -13.36 -0.91
C GLY A 545 -17.69 -12.32 -1.91
N THR A 546 -18.68 -11.51 -1.50
CA THR A 546 -19.26 -10.48 -2.38
C THR A 546 -18.30 -9.31 -2.64
N LYS A 547 -17.25 -9.11 -1.83
CA LYS A 547 -16.21 -8.11 -2.13
C LYS A 547 -15.45 -8.45 -3.40
N ALA A 548 -15.34 -9.74 -3.73
CA ALA A 548 -14.88 -10.24 -5.02
C ALA A 548 -13.53 -9.64 -5.49
N THR A 549 -12.59 -9.50 -4.56
CA THR A 549 -11.30 -8.84 -4.80
C THR A 549 -10.28 -9.81 -5.42
N PRO A 550 -9.29 -9.33 -6.18
CA PRO A 550 -8.11 -10.13 -6.49
C PRO A 550 -7.31 -10.44 -5.21
N SER A 551 -6.33 -11.34 -5.30
CA SER A 551 -5.30 -11.43 -4.24
C SER A 551 -4.43 -10.18 -4.24
N LEU A 552 -4.13 -9.65 -5.43
CA LEU A 552 -3.40 -8.41 -5.63
C LEU A 552 -3.71 -7.85 -7.04
N SER A 553 -3.78 -6.53 -7.18
CA SER A 553 -3.66 -5.84 -8.47
C SER A 553 -2.71 -4.67 -8.34
N ALA A 554 -1.62 -4.68 -9.11
CA ALA A 554 -0.59 -3.65 -9.14
C ALA A 554 0.38 -3.83 -10.31
N ASP A 555 1.08 -2.76 -10.74
CA ASP A 555 2.31 -2.86 -11.55
C ASP A 555 3.37 -3.58 -10.70
N ILE A 556 3.51 -4.90 -10.88
CA ILE A 556 4.52 -5.70 -10.17
C ILE A 556 5.58 -6.23 -11.12
N LEU A 557 5.36 -6.14 -12.43
CA LEU A 557 6.23 -6.58 -13.50
C LEU A 557 5.96 -5.72 -14.75
N GLY A 558 6.81 -5.83 -15.77
CA GLY A 558 6.54 -5.19 -17.05
C GLY A 558 6.65 -3.67 -17.00
N ASP A 559 5.81 -3.00 -17.80
CA ASP A 559 5.72 -1.54 -17.83
C ASP A 559 4.72 -1.01 -16.79
N TRP A 560 4.28 0.24 -16.91
CA TRP A 560 3.47 0.93 -15.91
C TRP A 560 2.06 0.35 -15.66
N ARG A 561 1.63 -0.62 -16.46
CA ARG A 561 0.29 -1.20 -16.40
C ARG A 561 0.21 -2.28 -15.34
N GLU A 562 -0.99 -2.48 -14.84
CA GLU A 562 -1.18 -3.26 -13.62
C GLU A 562 -1.37 -4.73 -13.96
N GLU A 563 -0.57 -5.61 -13.35
CA GLU A 563 -0.91 -7.03 -13.29
C GLU A 563 -2.11 -7.26 -12.37
N VAL A 564 -2.80 -8.38 -12.60
CA VAL A 564 -3.83 -8.88 -11.71
C VAL A 564 -3.51 -10.32 -11.29
N VAL A 565 -3.61 -10.58 -10.00
CA VAL A 565 -3.27 -11.86 -9.38
C VAL A 565 -4.51 -12.47 -8.74
N TRP A 566 -4.88 -13.67 -9.18
CA TRP A 566 -5.93 -14.47 -8.56
C TRP A 566 -5.42 -15.87 -8.20
N PRO A 567 -5.89 -16.49 -7.12
CA PRO A 567 -5.61 -17.89 -6.88
C PRO A 567 -6.35 -18.77 -7.89
N THR A 568 -5.77 -19.91 -8.24
CA THR A 568 -6.48 -20.97 -8.97
C THR A 568 -7.64 -21.51 -8.14
N THR A 569 -8.70 -22.01 -8.79
CA THR A 569 -9.91 -22.51 -8.11
C THR A 569 -9.60 -23.59 -7.04
N ASP A 570 -8.52 -24.35 -7.21
CA ASP A 570 -8.06 -25.38 -6.27
C ASP A 570 -7.03 -24.89 -5.25
N ASN A 571 -6.70 -23.59 -5.25
CA ASN A 571 -5.73 -22.96 -4.36
C ASN A 571 -4.29 -23.53 -4.47
N THR A 572 -3.88 -24.01 -5.65
CA THR A 572 -2.54 -24.58 -5.87
C THR A 572 -1.57 -23.66 -6.60
N ALA A 573 -2.04 -22.54 -7.17
CA ALA A 573 -1.19 -21.48 -7.69
C ALA A 573 -1.80 -20.09 -7.49
N LEU A 574 -0.95 -19.07 -7.39
CA LEU A 574 -1.31 -17.70 -7.71
C LEU A 574 -1.08 -17.48 -9.21
N ARG A 575 -2.13 -17.12 -9.94
CA ARG A 575 -2.07 -16.84 -11.36
C ARG A 575 -1.93 -15.33 -11.60
N ILE A 576 -0.79 -14.95 -12.16
CA ILE A 576 -0.48 -13.58 -12.56
C ILE A 576 -0.91 -13.40 -14.02
N TYR A 577 -1.73 -12.40 -14.28
CA TYR A 577 -2.06 -11.91 -15.62
C TYR A 577 -1.33 -10.60 -15.85
N SER A 578 -0.64 -10.49 -16.99
CA SER A 578 -0.03 -9.26 -17.49
C SER A 578 -0.61 -8.93 -18.86
N THR A 579 -0.63 -7.64 -19.21
CA THR A 579 -1.37 -7.13 -20.37
C THR A 579 -0.80 -7.62 -21.71
N PRO A 580 -1.66 -8.01 -22.67
CA PRO A 580 -1.26 -8.32 -24.04
C PRO A 580 -1.32 -7.11 -24.99
N TYR A 581 -1.67 -5.92 -24.52
CA TYR A 581 -1.90 -4.74 -25.36
C TYR A 581 -0.63 -3.90 -25.51
N GLU A 582 -0.38 -3.34 -26.70
CA GLU A 582 0.68 -2.33 -26.86
C GLU A 582 0.18 -0.97 -26.34
N THR A 583 1.09 -0.18 -25.77
CA THR A 583 0.86 1.22 -25.38
C THR A 583 1.91 2.13 -26.01
N GLY A 584 1.48 3.33 -26.42
CA GLY A 584 2.37 4.43 -26.79
C GLY A 584 2.78 5.32 -25.62
N THR A 585 2.27 5.03 -24.41
CA THR A 585 2.51 5.81 -23.20
C THR A 585 3.71 5.24 -22.44
N ARG A 586 4.54 6.15 -21.92
CA ARG A 586 5.70 5.81 -21.10
C ARG A 586 5.56 6.49 -19.73
N ILE A 587 5.33 5.69 -18.70
CA ILE A 587 5.30 6.12 -17.30
C ILE A 587 6.36 5.33 -16.56
N THR A 588 6.98 5.95 -15.56
CA THR A 588 7.82 5.24 -14.59
C THR A 588 7.01 4.09 -13.98
N THR A 589 7.65 2.98 -13.60
CA THR A 589 6.94 1.97 -12.79
C THR A 589 6.21 2.66 -11.63
N LEU A 590 4.94 2.32 -11.44
CA LEU A 590 4.08 2.95 -10.43
C LEU A 590 4.55 2.61 -9.02
N LEU A 591 5.34 1.55 -8.83
CA LEU A 591 5.99 1.26 -7.55
C LEU A 591 7.02 2.31 -7.11
N HIS A 592 7.48 3.17 -8.02
CA HIS A 592 8.35 4.30 -7.67
C HIS A 592 7.56 5.61 -7.44
N ASP A 593 6.23 5.58 -7.57
CA ASP A 593 5.34 6.59 -6.99
C ASP A 593 4.97 6.13 -5.57
N THR A 594 5.41 6.85 -4.54
CA THR A 594 5.25 6.36 -3.16
C THR A 594 3.80 6.33 -2.67
N THR A 595 2.91 7.16 -3.24
CA THR A 595 1.46 7.11 -2.93
C THR A 595 0.86 5.81 -3.46
N TYR A 596 1.16 5.46 -4.72
CA TYR A 596 0.77 4.18 -5.30
C TYR A 596 1.39 3.00 -4.56
N ARG A 597 2.70 3.04 -4.30
CA ARG A 597 3.42 1.93 -3.65
C ARG A 597 2.94 1.65 -2.23
N THR A 598 2.64 2.70 -1.45
CA THR A 598 2.02 2.52 -0.13
C THR A 598 0.59 2.00 -0.25
N ALA A 599 -0.14 2.35 -1.32
CA ALA A 599 -1.43 1.76 -1.63
C ALA A 599 -1.39 0.26 -1.94
N VAL A 600 -0.35 -0.20 -2.64
CA VAL A 600 -0.09 -1.64 -2.79
C VAL A 600 0.17 -2.31 -1.44
N ALA A 601 0.85 -1.62 -0.51
CA ALA A 601 1.09 -2.16 0.84
C ALA A 601 -0.20 -2.27 1.68
N TRP A 602 -1.09 -1.28 1.61
CA TRP A 602 -2.35 -1.31 2.35
C TRP A 602 -3.50 -2.01 1.61
N GLN A 603 -3.33 -2.45 0.36
CA GLN A 603 -4.41 -3.09 -0.43
C GLN A 603 -5.07 -4.29 0.26
N ASN A 604 -4.32 -5.05 1.08
CA ASN A 604 -4.87 -6.19 1.85
C ASN A 604 -5.70 -5.78 3.08
N THR A 605 -5.75 -4.50 3.41
CA THR A 605 -6.31 -3.99 4.65
C THR A 605 -7.83 -4.03 4.62
N ALA A 606 -8.42 -4.88 5.45
CA ALA A 606 -9.86 -5.03 5.66
C ALA A 606 -10.69 -5.16 4.37
N TYR A 607 -11.35 -4.10 3.89
CA TYR A 607 -12.01 -4.12 2.58
C TYR A 607 -11.09 -3.47 1.55
N ASN A 608 -10.46 -4.32 0.74
CA ASN A 608 -9.51 -3.91 -0.28
C ASN A 608 -10.14 -2.87 -1.22
N VAL A 609 -9.37 -1.83 -1.57
CA VAL A 609 -9.72 -0.83 -2.59
C VAL A 609 -8.54 -0.65 -3.56
N PRO A 610 -8.75 -0.20 -4.81
CA PRO A 610 -7.67 -0.09 -5.79
C PRO A 610 -6.63 0.97 -5.42
N PRO A 611 -5.36 0.80 -5.86
CA PRO A 611 -4.31 1.78 -5.61
C PRO A 611 -4.47 3.02 -6.51
N HIS A 612 -4.00 4.18 -6.04
CA HIS A 612 -3.97 5.44 -6.78
C HIS A 612 -2.58 6.09 -6.66
N PRO A 613 -2.02 6.64 -7.75
CA PRO A 613 -0.77 7.38 -7.72
C PRO A 613 -0.97 8.83 -7.25
N SER A 614 0.15 9.51 -6.96
CA SER A 614 0.16 10.91 -6.53
C SER A 614 -0.24 11.93 -7.62
N PHE A 615 -0.36 11.48 -8.87
CA PHE A 615 -0.64 12.33 -10.04
C PHE A 615 -1.71 11.71 -10.93
N PHE A 616 -2.42 12.54 -11.70
CA PHE A 616 -3.45 12.06 -12.62
C PHE A 616 -2.88 11.22 -13.77
N ILE A 617 -3.43 10.02 -13.96
CA ILE A 617 -3.26 9.18 -15.15
C ILE A 617 -4.65 8.99 -15.77
N GLY A 618 -4.82 9.52 -16.97
CA GLY A 618 -6.11 9.57 -17.66
C GLY A 618 -6.00 10.24 -19.03
N ASP A 619 -7.12 10.39 -19.72
CA ASP A 619 -7.19 11.12 -20.98
C ASP A 619 -6.78 12.58 -20.80
N GLY A 620 -6.00 13.09 -21.75
CA GLY A 620 -5.48 14.46 -21.70
C GLY A 620 -4.50 14.74 -20.55
N MET A 621 -3.98 13.71 -19.86
CA MET A 621 -2.98 13.89 -18.81
C MET A 621 -1.75 14.66 -19.29
N ALA A 622 -1.13 15.41 -18.39
CA ALA A 622 0.20 15.96 -18.62
C ALA A 622 1.24 14.84 -18.71
N THR A 623 2.47 15.18 -19.12
CA THR A 623 3.60 14.26 -18.98
C THR A 623 3.73 13.84 -17.52
N ALA A 624 3.71 12.53 -17.26
CA ALA A 624 3.84 11.98 -15.92
C ALA A 624 5.12 12.54 -15.24
N PRO A 625 5.05 12.98 -13.98
CA PRO A 625 6.21 13.48 -13.26
C PRO A 625 7.23 12.35 -13.06
N ARG A 626 8.51 12.74 -13.00
CA ARG A 626 9.59 11.82 -12.65
C ARG A 626 9.77 11.82 -11.14
N PRO A 627 9.81 10.65 -10.49
CA PRO A 627 9.86 10.57 -9.04
C PRO A 627 11.23 11.03 -8.52
N ALA A 628 11.24 11.80 -7.43
CA ALA A 628 12.45 12.15 -6.71
C ALA A 628 12.73 11.07 -5.64
N VAL A 629 13.51 10.06 -6.00
CA VAL A 629 13.68 8.84 -5.19
C VAL A 629 15.14 8.38 -5.13
N TYR A 630 15.46 7.58 -4.10
CA TYR A 630 16.72 6.85 -3.96
C TYR A 630 16.44 5.41 -3.55
N THR A 631 17.36 4.51 -3.88
CA THR A 631 17.33 3.11 -3.41
C THR A 631 18.39 2.91 -2.32
N PRO A 632 18.14 2.05 -1.33
CA PRO A 632 19.13 1.65 -0.33
C PRO A 632 20.49 1.20 -0.88
#